data_AF-A0A085EXS2-F1
#
_entry.id   AF-A0A085EXS2-F1
#
_cell.length_a   1.000
_cell.length_b   1.000
_cell.length_c   1.000
_cell.angle_alpha   90.00
_cell.angle_beta   90.00
_cell.angle_gamma   90.00
#
_symmetry.space_group_name_H-M   'P 1'
#
loop_
_entity.id
_entity.type
_entity.pdbx_description
1 polymer ?
#
loop_
_entity_poly.entity_id
_entity_poly.type
_entity_poly.pdbx_seq_one_letter_code
_entity_poly.pdbx_strand_id
1 'polypeptide(L)' 'MAPFPYIYRWDRCGRKGQRCRVFARSRRWPNGKSMNSVGLEFEDGFRMVSSGNALKKVKADG' A
#
# COMPACT_ATOMS: atom_id res chain seq x y z
N MET A 1 -11.97 -6.62 10.80
CA MET A 1 -10.90 -5.73 10.27
C MET A 1 -10.06 -6.57 9.30
N ALA A 2 -10.11 -6.28 8.00
CA ALA A 2 -9.43 -7.12 7.01
C ALA A 2 -7.89 -7.01 7.17
N PRO A 3 -7.14 -8.12 7.18
CA PRO A 3 -5.67 -8.10 7.35
C PRO A 3 -4.95 -7.36 6.22
N PHE A 4 -5.58 -7.27 5.05
CA PHE A 4 -5.09 -6.57 3.86
C PHE A 4 -6.13 -5.54 3.38
N PRO A 5 -6.16 -4.34 3.99
CA PRO A 5 -7.21 -3.35 3.75
C PRO A 5 -7.03 -2.53 2.46
N TYR A 6 -5.99 -2.81 1.66
CA TYR A 6 -5.71 -2.10 0.41
C TYR A 6 -5.69 -3.05 -0.78
N ILE A 7 -6.08 -2.55 -1.95
CA ILE A 7 -5.87 -3.20 -3.26
C ILE A 7 -4.80 -2.41 -4.02
N TYR A 8 -3.81 -3.12 -4.54
CA TYR A 8 -2.78 -2.55 -5.40
C TYR A 8 -3.35 -2.32 -6.82
N ARG A 9 -3.42 -1.08 -7.30
CA ARG A 9 -4.08 -0.74 -8.58
C ARG A 9 -3.13 -0.55 -9.76
N TRP A 10 -1.82 -0.59 -9.55
CA TRP A 10 -0.85 -0.32 -10.60
C TRP A 10 -0.40 -1.58 -11.29
N ASP A 11 -0.10 -1.45 -12.58
CA ASP A 11 0.51 -2.51 -13.38
C ASP A 11 2.03 -2.46 -13.18
N ARG A 12 2.47 -2.94 -12.01
CA ARG A 12 3.89 -3.20 -11.72
C ARG A 12 4.03 -4.59 -11.11
N CYS A 13 5.09 -5.29 -11.50
CA CYS A 13 5.41 -6.63 -11.01
C CYS A 13 4.26 -7.66 -11.16
N GLY A 14 3.30 -7.44 -12.06
CA GLY A 14 2.14 -8.33 -12.23
C GLY A 14 1.20 -8.42 -11.01
N ARG A 15 1.21 -7.42 -10.12
CA ARG A 15 0.46 -7.46 -8.85
C ARG A 15 -0.84 -6.64 -8.85
N LYS A 16 -1.28 -6.14 -10.01
CA LYS A 16 -2.51 -5.35 -10.14
C LYS A 16 -3.72 -6.14 -9.65
N GLY A 17 -4.54 -5.53 -8.81
CA GLY A 17 -5.74 -6.13 -8.23
C GLY A 17 -5.51 -6.91 -6.93
N GLN A 18 -4.27 -7.21 -6.55
CA GLN A 18 -4.00 -7.99 -5.33
C GLN A 18 -4.21 -7.17 -4.07
N ARG A 19 -4.63 -7.85 -2.99
CA ARG A 19 -4.75 -7.22 -1.68
C ARG A 19 -3.38 -7.10 -1.02
N CYS A 20 -3.19 -6.00 -0.30
CA CYS A 20 -1.96 -5.68 0.38
C CYS A 20 -2.23 -4.87 1.65
N ARG A 21 -1.22 -4.82 2.51
CA ARG A 21 -1.17 -3.96 3.69
C ARG A 21 0.07 -3.08 3.63
N VAL A 22 -0.04 -1.89 4.22
CA VAL A 22 1.10 -0.99 4.36
C VAL A 22 1.81 -1.35 5.66
N PHE A 23 3.04 -1.85 5.57
CA PHE A 23 3.85 -2.18 6.76
C PHE A 23 4.81 -1.04 7.13
N ALA A 24 5.15 -0.16 6.19
CA ALA A 24 6.03 0.98 6.42
C ALA A 24 5.54 2.23 5.67
N ARG A 25 5.65 3.40 6.30
CA ARG A 25 5.48 4.70 5.64
C ARG A 25 6.66 5.60 5.94
N SER A 26 6.99 6.42 4.96
CA SER A 26 7.99 7.48 5.13
C SER A 26 7.55 8.47 6.21
N ARG A 27 8.49 8.89 7.06
CA ARG A 27 8.25 9.92 8.08
C ARG A 27 7.93 11.26 7.40
N ARG A 28 7.10 12.07 8.04
CA ARG A 28 6.83 13.45 7.63
C ARG A 28 8.06 14.32 7.93
N TRP A 29 8.52 15.06 6.93
CA TRP A 29 9.62 16.02 7.07
C TRP A 29 9.16 17.25 7.88
N PRO A 30 10.05 17.95 8.59
CA PRO A 30 9.72 19.18 9.34
C PRO A 30 9.00 20.28 8.54
N ASN A 31 9.19 20.37 7.23
CA ASN A 31 8.47 21.31 6.36
C ASN A 31 7.03 20.85 6.02
N GLY A 32 6.55 19.78 6.66
CA GLY A 32 5.21 19.25 6.48
C GLY A 32 5.02 18.32 5.27
N LYS A 33 6.07 18.07 4.47
CA LYS A 33 6.01 17.17 3.31
C LYS A 33 6.35 15.73 3.71
N SER A 34 5.61 14.76 3.18
CA SER A 34 5.97 13.34 3.30
C SER A 34 6.32 12.78 1.95
N MET A 35 7.27 11.84 1.91
CA MET A 35 7.45 11.00 0.73
C MET A 35 6.19 10.16 0.51
N ASN A 36 5.75 10.07 -0.74
CA ASN A 36 4.59 9.27 -1.09
C ASN A 36 4.91 7.77 -1.18
N SER A 37 6.15 7.37 -0.91
CA SER A 37 6.60 5.98 -0.93
C SER A 37 6.19 5.27 0.37
N VAL A 38 5.65 4.07 0.21
CA VAL A 38 5.18 3.19 1.28
C VAL A 38 5.65 1.76 1.03
N GLY A 39 5.96 1.03 2.10
CA GLY A 39 6.24 -0.41 2.06
C GLY A 39 4.95 -1.20 2.09
N LEU A 40 4.78 -2.09 1.12
CA LEU A 40 3.64 -2.97 0.94
C LEU A 40 4.03 -4.41 1.24
N GLU A 41 3.12 -5.12 1.87
CA GLU A 41 3.16 -6.57 2.00
C GLU A 41 1.87 -7.16 1.43
N PHE A 42 2.00 -8.14 0.55
CA PHE A 42 0.90 -8.85 -0.10
C PHE A 42 0.51 -10.11 0.70
N GLU A 43 -0.62 -10.71 0.35
CA GLU A 43 -1.15 -11.94 0.99
C GLU A 43 -0.16 -13.12 0.95
N ASP A 44 0.65 -13.19 -0.10
CA ASP A 44 1.68 -14.20 -0.35
C ASP A 44 3.00 -13.94 0.45
N GLY A 45 3.05 -12.89 1.28
CA GLY A 45 4.25 -12.50 2.03
C GLY A 45 5.27 -11.70 1.22
N PHE A 46 5.03 -11.49 -0.08
CA PHE A 46 5.85 -10.64 -0.93
C PHE A 46 5.85 -9.19 -0.43
N ARG A 47 7.04 -8.56 -0.38
CA ARG A 47 7.22 -7.17 0.06
C ARG A 47 7.82 -6.30 -1.04
N MET A 48 7.32 -5.07 -1.17
CA MET A 48 7.93 -4.06 -2.04
C MET A 48 7.67 -2.65 -1.54
N VAL A 49 8.45 -1.70 -2.07
CA VAL A 49 8.18 -0.27 -1.92
C VAL A 49 7.44 0.23 -3.16
N SER A 50 6.33 0.92 -2.96
CA SER A 50 5.56 1.55 -4.03
C SER A 50 4.95 2.87 -3.55
N SER A 51 4.41 3.66 -4.46
CA SER A 51 3.68 4.88 -4.10
C SER A 51 2.37 4.56 -3.38
N GLY A 52 2.02 5.33 -2.34
CA GLY A 52 0.72 5.25 -1.65
C GLY A 52 -0.45 5.52 -2.58
N ASN A 53 -0.25 6.29 -3.65
CA ASN A 53 -1.24 6.50 -4.72
C ASN A 53 -1.57 5.23 -5.51
N ALA A 54 -0.69 4.22 -5.46
CA ALA A 54 -0.93 2.92 -6.06
C ALA A 54 -1.90 2.05 -5.25
N LEU A 55 -2.39 2.54 -4.11
CA LEU A 55 -3.27 1.81 -3.21
C LEU A 55 -4.68 2.37 -3.26
N LYS A 56 -5.65 1.46 -3.31
CA LYS A 56 -7.07 1.77 -3.10
C LYS A 56 -7.51 1.11 -1.81
N LYS A 57 -8.08 1.87 -0.86
CA LYS A 57 -8.71 1.29 0.33
C LYS A 57 -9.88 0.41 -0.10
N VAL A 58 -9.93 -0.80 0.42
CA VAL A 58 -11.13 -1.63 0.33
C VAL A 58 -12.12 -1.03 1.33
N LYS A 59 -13.34 -0.70 0.89
CA LYS A 59 -14.41 -0.36 1.84
C LYS A 59 -14.60 -1.61 2.70
N ALA A 60 -14.50 -1.46 4.02
CA ALA A 60 -15.05 -2.48 4.90
C ALA A 60 -16.55 -2.50 4.58
N ASP A 61 -16.99 -3.58 3.96
CA ASP A 61 -18.40 -3.89 3.83
C ASP A 61 -18.99 -3.88 5.25
N GLY A 62 -19.99 -3.03 5.46
CA GLY A 62 -20.69 -2.84 6.72
C GLY A 62 -22.15 -3.15 6.52
#